data_AF-A0A1H2BW20-F1
#
_entry.id   AF-A0A1H2BW20-F1
#
_cell.length_a   1.000
_cell.length_b   1.000
_cell.length_c   1.000
_cell.angle_alpha   90.00
_cell.angle_beta   90.00
_cell.angle_gamma   90.00
#
_symmetry.space_group_name_H-M   'P 1'
#
loop_
_entity.id
_entity.type
_entity.pdbx_description
1 polymer ?
#
loop_
_entity_poly.entity_id
_entity_poly.type
_entity_poly.pdbx_seq_one_letter_code
_entity_poly.pdbx_strand_id
1 'polypeptide(L)'
;MSAETYTCGQCHFEFNKGVSTCQGCLGTVIWGATQQEMHQAGQFMAVVGAVLGALLMFGLPTALNKYLGTDLTLGYGFGFGALIPVGITGLIGYFWGSNNAAKQHRGECRTFR
;
A
#
# COMPACT_ATOMS: atom_id res chain seq x y z
N MET A 1 34.74 1.11 -11.62
CA MET A 1 33.31 0.90 -11.29
C MET A 1 32.52 1.81 -12.21
N SER A 2 31.79 1.26 -13.18
CA SER A 2 30.92 2.06 -14.05
C SER A 2 29.85 2.69 -13.19
N ALA A 3 29.88 4.01 -12.99
CA ALA A 3 28.79 4.70 -12.32
C ALA A 3 27.53 4.49 -13.17
N GLU A 4 26.46 3.93 -12.60
CA GLU A 4 25.16 3.94 -13.27
C GLU A 4 24.74 5.39 -13.46
N THR A 5 24.74 5.86 -14.70
CA THR A 5 24.27 7.18 -15.10
C THR A 5 22.78 7.11 -15.40
N TYR A 6 22.03 8.10 -14.90
CA TYR A 6 20.60 8.25 -15.11
C TYR A 6 20.35 9.56 -15.85
N THR A 7 19.39 9.56 -16.76
CA THR A 7 19.04 10.74 -17.57
C THR A 7 17.78 11.39 -17.01
N CYS A 8 17.81 12.72 -16.83
CA CYS A 8 16.65 13.48 -16.42
C CYS A 8 15.54 13.42 -17.49
N GLY A 9 14.31 13.10 -17.10
CA GLY A 9 13.18 13.04 -18.03
C GLY A 9 12.73 14.41 -18.57
N GLN A 10 13.16 15.52 -17.95
CA GLN A 10 12.77 16.87 -18.36
C GLN A 10 13.82 17.61 -19.19
N CYS A 11 15.07 17.66 -18.71
CA CYS A 11 16.14 18.41 -19.38
C CYS A 11 17.19 17.52 -20.05
N HIS A 12 17.00 16.19 -20.00
CA HIS A 12 17.93 15.19 -20.55
C HIS A 12 19.37 15.28 -20.04
N PHE A 13 19.59 15.96 -18.91
CA PHE A 13 20.90 16.01 -18.26
C PHE A 13 21.22 14.65 -17.61
N GLU A 14 22.45 14.16 -17.80
CA GLU A 14 22.94 12.93 -17.19
C GLU A 14 23.49 13.18 -15.79
N PHE A 15 23.09 12.35 -14.83
CA PHE A 15 23.54 12.45 -13.44
C PHE A 15 23.81 11.08 -12.84
N ASN A 16 24.63 11.06 -11.79
CA ASN A 16 24.97 9.84 -11.07
C ASN A 16 23.87 9.45 -10.07
N LYS A 17 23.77 8.15 -9.79
CA LYS A 17 22.89 7.62 -8.74
C LYS A 17 23.10 8.33 -7.40
N GLY A 18 22.02 8.64 -6.70
CA GLY A 18 22.05 9.21 -5.34
C GLY A 18 21.93 10.74 -5.25
N VAL A 19 21.83 11.45 -6.38
CA VAL A 19 21.51 12.89 -6.36
C VAL A 19 20.05 13.13 -6.00
N SER A 20 19.76 14.12 -5.16
CA SER A 20 18.39 14.52 -4.79
C SER A 20 17.77 15.54 -5.75
N THR A 21 18.60 16.20 -6.55
CA THR A 21 18.20 17.26 -7.49
C THR A 21 18.96 17.12 -8.80
N CYS A 22 18.28 17.44 -9.91
CA CYS A 22 18.89 17.46 -11.23
C CYS A 22 19.70 18.75 -11.40
N GLN A 23 20.98 18.62 -11.77
CA GLN A 23 21.87 19.77 -11.91
C GLN A 23 21.54 20.67 -13.11
N GLY A 24 20.81 20.16 -14.10
CA GLY A 24 20.40 20.93 -15.28
C GLY A 24 19.17 21.81 -15.05
N CYS A 25 18.05 21.21 -14.62
CA CYS A 25 16.77 21.93 -14.45
C CYS A 25 16.38 22.23 -13.00
N LEU A 26 17.21 21.85 -12.02
CA LEU A 26 16.92 21.93 -10.58
C LEU A 26 15.66 21.15 -10.16
N GLY A 27 15.17 20.23 -11.00
CA GLY A 27 14.06 19.34 -10.67
C GLY A 27 14.43 18.38 -9.55
N THR A 28 13.45 17.98 -8.73
CA THR A 28 13.65 16.99 -7.66
C THR A 28 13.74 15.59 -8.24
N VAL A 29 14.77 14.85 -7.83
CA VAL A 29 14.98 13.46 -8.24
C VAL A 29 14.50 12.57 -7.11
N ILE A 30 13.49 11.75 -7.39
CA ILE A 30 12.95 10.79 -6.44
C ILE A 30 13.40 9.40 -6.86
N TRP A 31 14.05 8.72 -5.91
CA TRP A 31 14.50 7.35 -6.04
C TRP A 31 13.44 6.42 -5.47
N GLY A 32 12.79 5.69 -6.35
CA GLY A 32 11.70 4.77 -6.07
C GLY A 32 10.39 5.43 -5.64
N ALA A 33 9.60 4.69 -4.85
CA ALA A 33 8.25 5.11 -4.48
C ALA A 33 8.28 6.34 -3.58
N THR A 34 7.42 7.31 -3.88
CA THR A 34 7.18 8.46 -3.00
C THR A 34 6.43 8.02 -1.74
N GLN A 35 6.57 8.79 -0.65
CA GLN A 35 5.76 8.60 0.57
C GLN A 35 4.26 8.67 0.26
N GLN A 36 3.85 9.53 -0.68
CA GLN A 36 2.46 9.66 -1.09
C GLN A 36 1.94 8.41 -1.81
N GLU A 37 2.73 7.82 -2.72
CA GLU A 37 2.36 6.58 -3.40
C GLU A 37 2.30 5.40 -2.43
N MET A 38 3.28 5.29 -1.52
CA MET A 38 3.24 4.27 -0.47
C MET A 38 2.01 4.42 0.41
N HIS A 39 1.66 5.67 0.78
CA HIS A 39 0.51 5.95 1.61
C HIS A 39 -0.80 5.65 0.89
N GLN A 40 -0.94 6.06 -0.38
CA GLN A 40 -2.14 5.83 -1.18
C GLN A 40 -2.36 4.32 -1.45
N ALA A 41 -1.30 3.60 -1.81
CA ALA A 41 -1.35 2.15 -1.96
C ALA A 41 -1.65 1.44 -0.63
N GLY A 42 -1.06 1.92 0.46
CA GLY A 42 -1.36 1.45 1.81
C GLY A 42 -2.83 1.67 2.17
N GLN A 43 -3.37 2.87 1.99
CA GLN A 43 -4.77 3.19 2.28
C GLN A 43 -5.74 2.31 1.49
N PHE A 44 -5.50 2.14 0.18
CA PHE A 44 -6.33 1.28 -0.66
C PHE A 44 -6.37 -0.15 -0.12
N MET A 45 -5.20 -0.71 0.18
CA MET A 45 -5.11 -2.07 0.70
C MET A 45 -5.61 -2.19 2.15
N ALA A 46 -5.58 -1.11 2.92
CA ALA A 46 -6.20 -1.06 4.24
C ALA A 46 -7.71 -1.20 4.17
N VAL A 47 -8.35 -0.50 3.22
CA VAL A 47 -9.79 -0.63 2.97
C VAL A 47 -10.13 -2.04 2.51
N VAL A 48 -9.37 -2.61 1.57
CA VAL A 48 -9.55 -3.99 1.13
C VAL A 48 -9.42 -4.97 2.30
N GLY A 49 -8.39 -4.81 3.13
CA GLY A 49 -8.16 -5.62 4.33
C GLY A 49 -9.31 -5.52 5.33
N ALA A 50 -9.80 -4.30 5.60
CA ALA A 50 -10.93 -4.07 6.48
C ALA A 50 -12.23 -4.66 5.95
N VAL A 51 -12.49 -4.56 4.64
CA VAL A 51 -13.67 -5.18 4.00
C VAL A 51 -13.59 -6.71 4.12
N LEU A 52 -12.43 -7.31 3.87
CA LEU A 52 -12.24 -8.75 4.06
C LEU A 52 -12.42 -9.15 5.53
N GLY A 53 -11.86 -8.39 6.47
CA GLY A 53 -12.07 -8.59 7.90
C GLY A 53 -13.54 -8.53 8.31
N ALA A 54 -14.28 -7.55 7.77
CA ALA A 54 -15.71 -7.40 8.04
C ALA A 54 -16.53 -8.54 7.42
N LEU A 55 -16.18 -8.99 6.20
CA LEU A 55 -16.79 -10.16 5.59
C LEU A 55 -16.53 -11.43 6.40
N LEU A 56 -15.33 -11.60 6.97
CA LEU A 56 -15.03 -12.73 7.84
C LEU A 56 -15.81 -12.66 9.16
N MET A 57 -15.90 -11.50 9.78
CA MET A 57 -16.54 -11.34 11.09
C MET A 57 -18.06 -11.31 11.03
N PHE A 58 -18.65 -10.77 9.96
CA PHE A 58 -20.10 -10.57 9.85
C PHE A 58 -20.71 -11.30 8.66
N GLY A 59 -20.04 -11.30 7.52
CA GLY A 59 -20.53 -11.98 6.31
C GLY A 59 -20.52 -13.51 6.44
N LEU A 60 -19.45 -14.08 7.01
CA LEU A 60 -19.29 -15.53 7.15
C LEU A 60 -20.33 -16.14 8.10
N PRO A 61 -20.56 -15.63 9.33
CA PRO A 61 -21.65 -16.12 10.18
C PRO A 61 -23.01 -16.00 9.48
N THR A 62 -23.26 -14.89 8.79
CA THR A 62 -24.53 -14.68 8.07
C THR A 62 -24.73 -15.73 6.97
N ALA A 63 -23.70 -16.03 6.19
CA ALA A 63 -23.76 -17.05 5.15
C ALA A 63 -23.91 -18.46 5.75
N LEU A 64 -23.15 -18.77 6.81
CA LEU A 64 -23.25 -20.06 7.52
C LEU A 64 -24.65 -20.27 8.10
N ASN A 65 -25.25 -19.25 8.70
CA ASN A 65 -26.61 -19.36 9.24
C ASN A 65 -27.64 -19.56 8.12
N LYS A 66 -27.48 -18.84 7.01
CA LYS A 66 -28.40 -18.92 5.86
C LYS A 66 -28.33 -20.26 5.12
N TYR A 67 -27.12 -20.80 4.90
CA TYR A 67 -26.93 -21.98 4.06
C TYR A 67 -26.82 -23.29 4.85
N LEU A 68 -26.30 -23.27 6.08
CA LEU A 68 -26.09 -24.47 6.90
C LEU A 68 -27.05 -24.54 8.09
N GLY A 69 -27.93 -23.55 8.29
CA GLY A 69 -28.85 -23.52 9.43
C GLY A 69 -28.13 -23.49 10.79
N THR A 70 -26.89 -22.98 10.79
CA THR A 70 -26.14 -22.77 12.04
C THR A 70 -26.70 -21.56 12.79
N ASP A 71 -26.51 -21.53 14.11
CA ASP A 71 -26.98 -20.45 14.97
C ASP A 71 -25.78 -19.63 15.48
N LEU A 72 -24.97 -19.12 14.55
CA LEU A 72 -23.81 -18.30 14.87
C LEU A 72 -24.22 -16.85 15.10
N THR A 73 -23.91 -16.32 16.28
CA THR A 73 -24.08 -14.89 16.56
C THR A 73 -23.20 -14.05 15.64
N LEU A 74 -23.73 -12.94 15.13
CA LEU A 74 -22.97 -11.95 14.35
C LEU A 74 -21.70 -11.52 15.11
N GLY A 75 -20.57 -11.42 14.40
CA GLY A 75 -19.29 -11.13 15.02
C GLY A 75 -18.80 -12.23 15.97
N TYR A 76 -19.28 -13.47 15.81
CA TYR A 76 -19.01 -14.61 16.70
C TYR A 76 -19.33 -14.35 18.17
N GLY A 77 -20.26 -13.43 18.46
CA GLY A 77 -20.63 -13.05 19.83
C GLY A 77 -19.68 -12.05 20.50
N PHE A 78 -18.67 -11.52 19.80
CA PHE A 78 -17.76 -10.50 20.34
C PHE A 78 -18.37 -9.08 20.40
N GLY A 79 -19.57 -8.87 19.83
CA GLY A 79 -20.19 -7.54 19.77
C GLY A 79 -19.26 -6.51 19.11
N PHE A 80 -19.05 -5.36 19.76
CA PHE A 80 -18.10 -4.35 19.29
C PHE A 80 -16.64 -4.82 19.25
N GLY A 81 -16.28 -5.87 20.01
CA GLY A 81 -14.96 -6.49 19.95
C GLY A 81 -14.63 -7.09 18.58
N ALA A 82 -15.64 -7.40 17.76
CA ALA A 82 -15.44 -7.87 16.39
C ALA A 82 -14.79 -6.81 15.47
N LEU A 83 -14.76 -5.53 15.86
CA LEU A 83 -14.04 -4.48 15.12
C LEU A 83 -12.52 -4.57 15.26
N ILE A 84 -12.02 -5.19 16.34
CA ILE A 84 -10.59 -5.37 16.57
C ILE A 84 -9.93 -6.18 15.43
N PRO A 85 -10.41 -7.39 15.10
CA PRO A 85 -9.83 -8.16 13.99
C PRO A 85 -10.04 -7.50 12.62
N VAL A 86 -11.12 -6.71 12.44
CA VAL A 86 -11.32 -5.88 11.23
C VAL A 86 -10.22 -4.81 11.13
N GLY A 87 -9.91 -4.14 12.23
CA GLY A 87 -8.81 -3.17 12.29
C GLY A 87 -7.44 -3.82 12.04
N ILE A 88 -7.19 -5.00 12.61
CA ILE A 88 -5.94 -5.75 12.41
C ILE A 88 -5.76 -6.13 10.94
N THR A 89 -6.81 -6.67 10.30
CA THR A 89 -6.76 -7.02 8.87
C THR A 89 -6.58 -5.80 7.97
N GLY A 90 -7.18 -4.66 8.33
CA GLY A 90 -6.90 -3.37 7.67
C GLY A 90 -5.44 -2.91 7.83
N LEU A 91 -4.86 -3.01 9.03
CA LEU A 91 -3.45 -2.66 9.25
C LEU A 91 -2.51 -3.57 8.46
N ILE A 92 -2.77 -4.88 8.43
CA ILE A 92 -2.01 -5.83 7.61
C ILE A 92 -2.10 -5.44 6.13
N GLY A 93 -3.31 -5.10 5.65
CA GLY A 93 -3.53 -4.57 4.31
C GLY A 93 -2.69 -3.33 4.02
N TYR A 94 -2.65 -2.37 4.95
CA TYR A 94 -1.85 -1.15 4.82
C TYR A 94 -0.35 -1.44 4.67
N PHE A 95 0.20 -2.27 5.56
CA PHE A 95 1.63 -2.63 5.51
C PHE A 95 1.97 -3.40 4.25
N TRP A 96 1.09 -4.30 3.81
CA TRP A 96 1.31 -5.06 2.60
C TRP A 96 1.24 -4.16 1.35
N GLY A 97 0.25 -3.27 1.26
CA GLY A 97 0.10 -2.32 0.15
C GLY A 97 1.27 -1.34 0.05
N SER A 98 1.66 -0.72 1.17
CA SER A 98 2.79 0.21 1.21
C SER A 98 4.12 -0.46 0.84
N ASN A 99 4.38 -1.67 1.36
CA ASN A 99 5.60 -2.40 1.03
C ASN A 99 5.60 -2.91 -0.42
N ASN A 100 4.44 -3.27 -0.97
CA ASN A 100 4.33 -3.67 -2.37
C ASN A 100 4.58 -2.49 -3.32
N ALA A 101 4.02 -1.31 -3.02
CA ALA A 101 4.33 -0.07 -3.74
C ALA A 101 5.82 0.27 -3.63
N ALA A 102 6.40 0.14 -2.44
CA ALA A 102 7.83 0.33 -2.24
C ALA A 102 8.67 -0.61 -3.12
N LYS A 103 8.26 -1.88 -3.26
CA LYS A 103 8.92 -2.88 -4.11
C LYS A 103 8.74 -2.62 -5.59
N GLN A 104 7.54 -2.26 -6.03
CA GLN A 104 7.21 -2.01 -7.44
C GLN A 104 8.08 -0.90 -8.02
N HIS A 105 8.29 0.17 -7.25
CA HIS A 105 9.12 1.29 -7.69
C HIS A 105 10.61 1.12 -7.29
N ARG A 106 11.08 -0.05 -6.85
CA ARG A 106 12.52 -0.22 -6.53
C ARG A 106 13.35 -0.07 -7.80
N GLY A 107 14.25 0.91 -7.78
CA GLY A 107 15.16 1.18 -8.90
C GLY A 107 14.61 2.15 -9.93
N GLU A 108 13.39 2.66 -9.75
CA GLU A 108 12.90 3.74 -10.58
C GLU A 108 13.58 5.07 -10.20
N CYS A 109 13.96 5.83 -11.21
CA CYS A 109 14.44 7.19 -11.08
C CYS A 109 13.45 8.10 -11.79
N ARG A 110 12.79 8.98 -11.04
CA ARG A 110 11.80 9.91 -11.59
C ARG A 110 12.14 11.33 -11.22
N THR A 111 11.97 12.24 -12.17
CA THR A 111 12.29 13.65 -12.00
C THR A 111 11.01 14.48 -12.00
N PHE A 112 10.80 15.24 -10.93
CA PHE A 112 9.67 16.16 -10.77
C PHE A 112 10.16 17.61 -10.81
N ARG A 113 9.28 18.54 -11.16
CA ARG A 113 9.54 19.99 -11.10
C ARG A 113 8.42 20.67 -10.34
#